data_AF-A0AAW3JZZ5-F1
#
_entry.id   AF-A0AAW3JZZ5-F1
#
_cell.length_a   1.000
_cell.length_b   1.000
_cell.length_c   1.000
_cell.angle_alpha   90.00
_cell.angle_beta   90.00
_cell.angle_gamma   90.00
#
_symmetry.space_group_name_H-M   'P 1'
#
loop_
_entity.id
_entity.type
_entity.pdbx_description
1 polymer ?
#
loop_
_entity_poly.entity_id
_entity_poly.type
_entity_poly.pdbx_seq_one_letter_code
_entity_poly.pdbx_strand_id
1 'polypeptide(L)'
;MAVKIRNIWVVLLAVMFVPVCLLMFLPAQPEMNWQHDVFQFITEKLKIQTGRFGPLAFYTVSVTAYFSLLSSIWAVFLFCMIWQEERETTLQTTPQTAQFKLWDGVLVVVCILGFIWFSFSMMQWHFAKQDMTIGLGRNGYLFQSLYHYQLGIVFAELFFMLFLVFSQLAILMLVYASYHFLKEKIK
;
A
#
# COMPACT_ATOMS: atom_id res chain seq x y z
N MET A 1 19.88 8.36 17.08
CA MET A 1 18.60 8.31 16.33
C MET A 1 18.53 7.12 15.38
N ALA A 2 19.58 6.87 14.60
CA ALA A 2 19.70 5.72 13.67
C ALA A 2 19.33 4.34 14.26
N VAL A 3 19.69 4.06 15.52
CA VAL A 3 19.33 2.79 16.19
C VAL A 3 17.81 2.66 16.44
N LYS A 4 17.11 3.75 16.76
CA LYS A 4 15.65 3.74 16.95
C LYS A 4 14.92 3.56 15.62
N ILE A 5 15.38 4.25 14.57
CA ILE A 5 14.84 4.12 13.20
C ILE A 5 15.02 2.69 12.68
N ARG A 6 16.21 2.12 12.86
CA ARG A 6 16.51 0.73 12.48
C ARG A 6 15.54 -0.25 13.16
N ASN A 7 15.28 -0.07 14.45
CA ASN A 7 14.37 -0.95 15.19
C ASN A 7 12.92 -0.80 14.70
N ILE A 8 12.45 0.42 14.42
CA ILE A 8 11.09 0.65 13.89
C ILE A 8 10.95 0.05 12.49
N TRP A 9 11.95 0.21 11.62
CA TRP A 9 11.96 -0.38 10.29
C TRP A 9 11.92 -1.91 10.34
N VAL A 10 12.72 -2.53 11.22
CA VAL A 10 12.70 -3.99 11.43
C VAL A 10 11.33 -4.45 11.94
N VAL A 11 10.71 -3.73 12.88
CA VAL A 11 9.36 -4.04 13.37
C VAL A 11 8.33 -3.91 12.25
N LEU A 12 8.39 -2.86 11.43
CA LEU A 12 7.48 -2.68 10.30
C LEU A 12 7.63 -3.78 9.25
N LEU A 13 8.87 -4.20 8.94
CA LEU A 13 9.13 -5.33 8.07
C LEU A 13 8.60 -6.65 8.67
N ALA A 14 8.82 -6.87 9.97
CA ALA A 14 8.31 -8.06 10.65
C ALA A 14 6.78 -8.09 10.65
N VAL A 15 6.12 -6.98 10.97
CA VAL A 15 4.66 -6.87 10.91
C VAL A 15 4.17 -7.09 9.47
N MET A 16 4.88 -6.59 8.45
CA MET A 16 4.47 -6.79 7.06
C MET A 16 4.59 -8.24 6.60
N PHE A 17 5.70 -8.91 6.90
CA PHE A 17 6.00 -10.23 6.34
C PHE A 17 5.53 -11.40 7.21
N VAL A 18 5.63 -11.32 8.55
CA VAL A 18 5.32 -12.45 9.43
C VAL A 18 3.88 -12.94 9.26
N PRO A 19 2.84 -12.08 9.26
CA PRO A 19 1.46 -12.53 9.08
C PRO A 19 1.21 -13.11 7.68
N VAL A 20 1.83 -12.55 6.64
CA VAL A 20 1.71 -13.06 5.26
C VAL A 20 2.37 -14.43 5.13
N CYS A 21 3.55 -14.61 5.72
CA CYS A 21 4.21 -15.91 5.82
C CYS A 21 3.36 -16.92 6.60
N LEU A 22 2.71 -16.51 7.70
CA LEU A 22 1.79 -17.38 8.44
C LEU A 22 0.56 -17.76 7.62
N LEU A 23 0.02 -16.81 6.84
CA LEU A 23 -1.11 -17.07 5.95
C LEU A 23 -0.73 -18.02 4.79
N MET A 24 0.54 -18.11 4.38
CA MET A 24 0.97 -19.12 3.39
C MET A 24 0.83 -20.56 3.90
N PHE A 25 0.88 -20.77 5.22
CA PHE A 25 0.68 -22.09 5.82
C PHE A 25 -0.81 -22.48 5.95
N LEU A 26 -1.75 -21.62 5.58
CA LEU A 26 -3.15 -22.03 5.46
C LEU A 26 -3.26 -23.06 4.33
N PRO A 27 -3.70 -24.29 4.65
CA PRO A 27 -3.76 -25.35 3.66
C PRO A 27 -4.84 -25.05 2.64
N ALA A 28 -4.63 -25.62 1.45
CA ALA A 28 -5.49 -25.33 0.33
C ALA A 28 -6.90 -25.91 0.48
N GLN A 29 -7.03 -26.93 1.31
CA GLN A 29 -8.30 -27.47 1.74
C GLN A 29 -8.26 -27.57 3.26
N PRO A 30 -9.35 -27.21 3.94
CA PRO A 30 -9.44 -27.45 5.37
C PRO A 30 -9.42 -28.96 5.60
N GLU A 31 -8.38 -29.46 6.27
CA GLU A 31 -8.25 -30.86 6.67
C GLU A 31 -8.62 -31.05 8.14
N MET A 32 -8.51 -29.98 8.94
CA MET A 32 -8.81 -30.02 10.37
C MET A 32 -10.11 -29.28 10.69
N ASN A 33 -10.82 -29.74 11.73
CA ASN A 33 -12.11 -29.17 12.17
C ASN A 33 -12.05 -27.65 12.40
N TRP A 34 -10.97 -27.16 13.04
CA TRP A 34 -10.80 -25.71 13.27
C TRP A 34 -10.65 -24.91 11.96
N GLN A 35 -10.11 -25.52 10.89
CA GLN A 35 -9.99 -24.88 9.58
C GLN A 35 -11.37 -24.78 8.93
N HIS A 36 -12.20 -25.81 9.06
CA HIS A 36 -13.59 -25.76 8.62
C HIS A 36 -14.37 -24.63 9.30
N ASP A 37 -14.22 -24.47 10.62
CA ASP A 37 -14.90 -23.41 11.38
C ASP A 37 -14.49 -22.00 10.93
N VAL A 38 -13.19 -21.80 10.68
CA VAL A 38 -12.66 -20.53 10.13
C VAL A 38 -13.22 -20.27 8.74
N PHE A 39 -13.18 -21.27 7.84
CA PHE A 39 -13.72 -21.14 6.49
C PHE A 39 -15.24 -20.86 6.49
N GLN A 40 -16.01 -21.54 7.35
CA GLN A 40 -17.45 -21.34 7.48
C GLN A 40 -17.78 -19.94 8.02
N PHE A 41 -17.04 -19.46 9.02
CA PHE A 41 -17.17 -18.08 9.51
C PHE A 41 -16.94 -17.07 8.39
N ILE A 42 -15.93 -17.29 7.55
CA ILE A 42 -15.62 -16.40 6.42
C ILE A 42 -16.73 -16.43 5.38
N THR A 43 -17.18 -17.61 4.97
CA THR A 43 -18.22 -17.75 3.94
C THR A 43 -19.55 -17.17 4.42
N GLU A 44 -19.94 -17.42 5.67
CA GLU A 44 -21.27 -17.04 6.19
C GLU A 44 -21.31 -15.61 6.73
N LYS A 45 -20.28 -15.16 7.44
CA LYS A 45 -20.26 -13.83 8.10
C LYS A 45 -19.65 -12.75 7.23
N LEU A 46 -18.58 -13.06 6.50
CA LEU A 46 -17.90 -12.10 5.61
C LEU A 46 -18.50 -12.11 4.18
N LYS A 47 -19.40 -13.06 3.86
CA LYS A 47 -20.02 -13.25 2.53
C LYS A 47 -19.00 -13.41 1.40
N ILE A 48 -17.77 -13.81 1.74
CA ILE A 48 -16.74 -14.10 0.76
C ILE A 48 -17.00 -15.53 0.28
N GLN A 49 -17.59 -15.65 -0.91
CA GLN A 49 -17.81 -16.97 -1.51
C GLN A 49 -16.45 -17.59 -1.85
N THR A 50 -16.06 -18.61 -1.10
CA THR A 50 -15.00 -19.56 -1.46
C THR A 50 -15.52 -20.46 -2.59
N GLY A 51 -15.89 -19.86 -3.73
CA GLY A 51 -16.56 -20.53 -4.82
C GLY A 51 -15.59 -21.18 -5.81
N ARG A 52 -15.74 -22.51 -6.00
CA ARG A 52 -15.18 -23.39 -7.05
C ARG A 52 -13.67 -23.50 -7.27
N PHE A 53 -12.84 -22.54 -6.85
CA PHE A 53 -11.42 -22.49 -7.21
C PHE A 53 -10.45 -22.52 -6.00
N GLY A 54 -10.96 -22.81 -4.80
CA GLY A 54 -10.16 -23.16 -3.63
C GLY A 54 -9.71 -21.98 -2.74
N PRO A 55 -8.67 -22.18 -1.91
CA PRO A 55 -8.22 -21.33 -0.78
C PRO A 55 -7.63 -19.98 -1.23
N LEU A 56 -7.31 -19.89 -2.53
CA LEU A 56 -6.40 -18.90 -3.10
C LEU A 56 -7.11 -17.54 -3.26
N ALA A 57 -8.44 -17.58 -3.43
CA ALA A 57 -9.31 -16.40 -3.44
C ALA A 57 -9.23 -15.65 -2.11
N PHE A 58 -9.43 -16.39 -1.01
CA PHE A 58 -9.43 -15.84 0.34
C PHE A 58 -8.05 -15.33 0.72
N TYR A 59 -7.01 -16.08 0.38
CA TYR A 59 -5.63 -15.64 0.55
C TYR A 59 -5.36 -14.32 -0.19
N THR A 60 -5.78 -14.22 -1.46
CA THR A 60 -5.61 -13.00 -2.26
C THR A 60 -6.32 -11.81 -1.62
N VAL A 61 -7.62 -11.91 -1.31
CA VAL A 61 -8.40 -10.83 -0.68
C VAL A 61 -7.77 -10.39 0.64
N SER A 62 -7.35 -11.34 1.47
CA SER A 62 -6.75 -11.08 2.77
C SER A 62 -5.40 -10.36 2.63
N VAL A 63 -4.53 -10.82 1.73
CA VAL A 63 -3.23 -10.19 1.47
C VAL A 63 -3.40 -8.80 0.85
N THR A 64 -4.32 -8.63 -0.11
CA THR A 64 -4.60 -7.32 -0.71
C THR A 64 -5.10 -6.32 0.33
N ALA A 65 -6.08 -6.71 1.16
CA ALA A 65 -6.60 -5.85 2.22
C ALA A 65 -5.50 -5.50 3.24
N TYR A 66 -4.68 -6.48 3.61
CA TYR A 66 -3.58 -6.32 4.55
C TYR A 66 -2.52 -5.34 4.05
N PHE A 67 -2.02 -5.52 2.83
CA PHE A 67 -1.03 -4.63 2.24
C PHE A 67 -1.58 -3.24 1.93
N SER A 68 -2.86 -3.11 1.59
CA SER A 68 -3.50 -1.81 1.41
C SER A 68 -3.57 -1.01 2.72
N LEU A 69 -3.81 -1.66 3.86
CA LEU A 69 -3.77 -0.99 5.17
C LEU A 69 -2.34 -0.59 5.56
N LEU A 70 -1.38 -1.50 5.32
CA LEU A 70 0.03 -1.23 5.62
C LEU A 70 0.64 -0.16 4.72
N SER A 71 0.16 0.02 3.48
CA SER A 71 0.74 1.00 2.55
C SER A 71 0.70 2.42 3.12
N SER A 72 -0.39 2.78 3.81
CA SER A 72 -0.51 4.10 4.43
C SER A 72 0.42 4.28 5.63
N ILE A 73 0.62 3.23 6.43
CA ILE A 73 1.59 3.26 7.53
C ILE A 73 3.01 3.45 6.98
N TRP A 74 3.36 2.74 5.89
CA TRP A 74 4.64 2.90 5.21
C TRP A 74 4.83 4.29 4.60
N ALA A 75 3.81 4.85 3.94
CA ALA A 75 3.88 6.18 3.36
C ALA A 75 4.13 7.25 4.43
N VAL A 76 3.43 7.18 5.57
CA VAL A 76 3.64 8.10 6.69
C VAL A 76 5.03 7.91 7.32
N PHE A 77 5.47 6.67 7.52
CA PHE A 77 6.79 6.38 8.06
C PHE A 77 7.93 6.94 7.18
N LEU A 78 7.85 6.72 5.86
CA LEU A 78 8.80 7.27 4.89
C LEU A 78 8.76 8.80 4.86
N PHE A 79 7.57 9.40 4.93
CA PHE A 79 7.42 10.85 5.04
C PHE A 79 8.11 11.39 6.31
N CYS A 80 7.89 10.77 7.47
CA CYS A 80 8.53 11.17 8.72
C CYS A 80 10.07 11.06 8.65
N MET A 81 10.59 10.06 7.94
CA MET A 81 12.03 9.88 7.71
C MET A 81 12.61 11.02 6.88
N ILE A 82 11.99 11.30 5.72
CA ILE A 82 12.41 12.40 4.83
C ILE A 82 12.31 13.75 5.56
N TRP A 83 11.23 13.95 6.32
CA TRP A 83 11.00 15.15 7.11
C TRP A 83 12.06 15.37 8.21
N GLN A 84 12.50 14.31 8.88
CA GLN A 84 13.56 14.39 9.88
C GLN A 84 14.89 14.78 9.23
N GLU A 85 15.23 14.16 8.11
CA GLU A 85 16.44 14.45 7.35
C GLU A 85 16.48 15.90 6.84
N GLU A 86 15.34 16.41 6.35
CA GLU A 86 15.21 17.82 5.94
C GLU A 86 15.48 18.76 7.12
N ARG A 87 14.88 18.53 8.30
CA ARG A 87 15.13 19.37 9.49
C ARG A 87 16.60 19.39 9.92
N GLU A 88 17.28 18.25 9.89
CA GLU A 88 18.70 18.16 10.24
C GLU A 88 19.55 18.96 9.24
N THR A 89 19.17 18.95 7.97
CA THR A 89 19.85 19.67 6.88
C THR A 89 19.59 21.18 6.90
N THR A 90 18.35 21.62 7.15
CA THR A 90 17.98 23.04 7.23
C THR A 90 18.61 23.75 8.42
N LEU A 91 18.89 23.04 9.52
CA LEU A 91 19.65 23.59 10.66
C LEU A 91 21.10 23.97 10.30
N GLN A 92 21.65 23.43 9.20
CA GLN A 92 23.03 23.63 8.80
C GLN A 92 23.20 24.62 7.63
N THR A 93 22.11 25.06 6.99
CA THR A 93 22.16 25.90 5.78
C THR A 93 21.17 27.06 5.86
N THR A 94 21.62 28.27 5.49
CA THR A 94 20.74 29.46 5.37
C THR A 94 19.65 29.21 4.32
N PRO A 95 18.37 29.50 4.62
CA PRO A 95 17.27 29.20 3.70
C PRO A 95 17.36 30.12 2.48
N GLN A 96 17.71 29.56 1.33
CA GLN A 96 17.45 30.22 0.05
C GLN A 96 15.97 30.05 -0.27
N THR A 97 15.18 31.09 -0.01
CA THR A 97 13.76 31.13 -0.36
C THR A 97 13.63 31.10 -1.87
N ALA A 98 13.24 29.96 -2.43
CA ALA A 98 12.80 29.87 -3.81
C ALA A 98 11.55 30.75 -3.97
N GLN A 99 11.54 31.64 -4.97
CA GLN A 99 10.39 32.49 -5.27
C GLN A 99 9.27 31.64 -5.87
N PHE A 100 8.40 31.11 -5.02
CA PHE A 100 7.23 30.32 -5.43
C PHE A 100 6.19 31.24 -6.12
N LYS A 101 5.89 30.96 -7.39
CA LYS A 101 4.91 31.69 -8.20
C LYS A 101 3.50 31.14 -7.96
N LEU A 102 2.48 31.94 -8.27
CA LEU A 102 1.07 31.50 -8.18
C LEU A 102 0.78 30.26 -9.06
N TRP A 103 1.46 30.14 -10.20
CA TRP A 103 1.38 28.98 -11.09
C TRP A 103 1.90 27.69 -10.44
N ASP A 104 2.86 27.79 -9.52
CA ASP A 104 3.38 26.62 -8.79
C ASP A 104 2.33 26.07 -7.83
N GLY A 105 1.52 26.93 -7.21
CA GLY A 105 0.39 26.51 -6.36
C GLY A 105 -0.70 25.80 -7.17
N VAL A 106 -1.04 26.30 -8.35
CA VAL A 106 -1.98 25.63 -9.27
C VAL A 106 -1.43 24.27 -9.70
N LEU A 107 -0.14 24.20 -10.03
CA LEU A 107 0.53 22.96 -10.40
C LEU A 107 0.51 21.93 -9.27
N VAL A 108 0.74 22.35 -8.02
CA VAL A 108 0.64 21.46 -6.85
C VAL A 108 -0.77 20.89 -6.69
N VAL A 109 -1.82 21.72 -6.82
CA VAL A 109 -3.21 21.23 -6.74
C VAL A 109 -3.51 20.22 -7.86
N VAL A 110 -3.07 20.51 -9.08
CA VAL A 110 -3.21 19.59 -10.22
C VAL A 110 -2.46 18.28 -9.97
N CYS A 111 -1.25 18.33 -9.41
CA CYS A 111 -0.48 17.14 -9.05
C CYS A 111 -1.17 16.33 -7.95
N ILE A 112 -1.70 16.97 -6.89
CA ILE A 112 -2.43 16.28 -5.82
C ILE A 112 -3.65 15.56 -6.39
N LEU A 113 -4.48 16.26 -7.17
CA LEU A 113 -5.65 15.66 -7.83
C LEU A 113 -5.24 14.53 -8.79
N GLY A 114 -4.13 14.71 -9.52
CA GLY A 114 -3.57 13.70 -10.40
C GLY A 114 -3.12 12.44 -9.67
N PHE A 115 -2.45 12.57 -8.53
CA PHE A 115 -2.03 11.41 -7.72
C PHE A 115 -3.20 10.72 -7.01
N ILE A 116 -4.22 11.48 -6.59
CA ILE A 116 -5.48 10.91 -6.06
C ILE A 116 -6.18 10.11 -7.16
N TRP A 117 -6.33 10.69 -8.35
CA TRP A 117 -6.92 10.03 -9.51
C TRP A 117 -6.11 8.79 -9.92
N PHE A 118 -4.78 8.88 -9.92
CA PHE A 118 -3.89 7.76 -10.19
C PHE A 118 -4.08 6.63 -9.18
N SER A 119 -4.10 6.93 -7.87
CA SER A 119 -4.36 5.94 -6.82
C SER A 119 -5.69 5.25 -7.02
N PHE A 120 -6.74 6.02 -7.31
CA PHE A 120 -8.07 5.46 -7.54
C PHE A 120 -8.15 4.63 -8.83
N SER A 121 -7.52 5.10 -9.91
CA SER A 121 -7.42 4.35 -11.18
C SER A 121 -6.66 3.04 -11.02
N MET A 122 -5.58 3.05 -10.22
CA MET A 122 -4.81 1.84 -9.89
C MET A 122 -5.62 0.87 -9.04
N MET A 123 -6.38 1.38 -8.06
CA MET A 123 -7.29 0.57 -7.24
C MET A 123 -8.38 -0.05 -8.12
N GLN A 124 -9.01 0.74 -8.98
CA GLN A 124 -9.97 0.24 -9.95
C GLN A 124 -9.34 -0.79 -10.89
N TRP A 125 -8.15 -0.55 -11.44
CA TRP A 125 -7.48 -1.54 -12.30
C TRP A 125 -7.19 -2.86 -11.56
N HIS A 126 -6.82 -2.77 -10.28
CA HIS A 126 -6.56 -3.93 -9.43
C HIS A 126 -7.84 -4.72 -9.07
N PHE A 127 -8.97 -4.03 -8.88
CA PHE A 127 -10.25 -4.60 -8.43
C PHE A 127 -11.37 -4.70 -9.49
N ALA A 128 -11.20 -4.14 -10.70
CA ALA A 128 -12.26 -4.00 -11.71
C ALA A 128 -12.78 -5.32 -12.26
N LYS A 129 -12.10 -6.43 -11.98
CA LYS A 129 -12.54 -7.76 -12.39
C LYS A 129 -12.98 -8.50 -11.14
N GLN A 130 -14.30 -8.71 -11.05
CA GLN A 130 -14.99 -9.34 -9.93
C GLN A 130 -14.49 -10.77 -9.64
N ASP A 131 -13.77 -11.38 -10.58
CA ASP A 131 -13.13 -12.68 -10.42
C ASP A 131 -11.66 -12.52 -10.00
N MET A 132 -11.44 -12.47 -8.69
CA MET A 132 -10.10 -12.54 -8.09
C MET A 132 -9.44 -13.93 -8.25
N THR A 133 -10.16 -14.92 -8.78
CA THR A 133 -9.69 -16.29 -8.96
C THR A 133 -9.62 -16.68 -10.43
N ILE A 134 -8.37 -16.87 -10.87
CA ILE A 134 -7.92 -17.78 -11.93
C ILE A 134 -8.56 -17.59 -13.31
N GLY A 135 -7.78 -16.99 -14.22
CA GLY A 135 -7.70 -17.48 -15.60
C GLY A 135 -8.36 -16.67 -16.71
N LEU A 136 -9.44 -15.94 -16.43
CA LEU A 136 -10.19 -15.22 -17.48
C LEU A 136 -10.29 -13.70 -17.25
N GLY A 137 -9.86 -13.26 -16.07
CA GLY A 137 -9.94 -11.88 -15.63
C GLY A 137 -8.70 -11.05 -15.98
N ARG A 138 -7.56 -11.20 -15.31
CA ARG A 138 -6.53 -10.14 -15.25
C ARG A 138 -5.84 -9.88 -16.60
N ASN A 139 -5.87 -8.62 -17.05
CA ASN A 139 -5.18 -8.21 -18.28
C ASN A 139 -3.66 -8.34 -18.06
N GLY A 140 -3.07 -9.40 -18.61
CA GLY A 140 -1.62 -9.64 -18.62
C GLY A 140 -1.25 -11.05 -18.18
N TYR A 141 -0.72 -11.83 -19.13
CA TYR A 141 -0.25 -13.21 -18.92
C TYR A 141 0.70 -13.36 -17.71
N LEU A 142 1.49 -12.33 -17.42
CA LEU A 142 2.44 -12.29 -16.32
C LEU A 142 1.75 -12.30 -14.95
N PHE A 143 0.75 -11.44 -14.75
CA PHE A 143 -0.02 -11.46 -13.50
C PHE A 143 -0.87 -12.73 -13.43
N GLN A 144 -1.50 -13.15 -14.53
CA GLN A 144 -2.23 -14.42 -14.53
C GLN A 144 -1.37 -15.58 -14.04
N SER A 145 -0.11 -15.68 -14.47
CA SER A 145 0.84 -16.69 -13.99
C SER A 145 1.18 -16.53 -12.50
N LEU A 146 1.43 -15.31 -12.02
CA LEU A 146 1.73 -15.04 -10.61
C LEU A 146 0.59 -15.47 -9.66
N TYR A 147 -0.66 -15.18 -10.03
CA TYR A 147 -1.82 -15.50 -9.18
C TYR A 147 -2.18 -17.00 -9.14
N HIS A 148 -1.46 -17.87 -9.86
CA HIS A 148 -1.57 -19.32 -9.68
C HIS A 148 -0.80 -19.83 -8.45
N TYR A 149 0.14 -19.04 -7.91
CA TYR A 149 0.99 -19.43 -6.80
C TYR A 149 0.81 -18.48 -5.61
N GLN A 150 0.72 -19.00 -4.38
CA GLN A 150 0.63 -18.16 -3.16
C GLN A 150 1.77 -17.13 -3.08
N LEU A 151 3.00 -17.54 -3.41
CA LEU A 151 4.15 -16.65 -3.47
C LEU A 151 4.00 -15.58 -4.56
N GLY A 152 3.47 -15.95 -5.72
CA GLY A 152 3.24 -15.02 -6.82
C GLY A 152 2.15 -13.98 -6.50
N ILE A 153 1.14 -14.36 -5.72
CA ILE A 153 0.16 -13.43 -5.13
C ILE A 153 0.89 -12.41 -4.26
N VAL A 154 1.74 -12.85 -3.31
CA VAL A 154 2.51 -11.93 -2.47
C VAL A 154 3.35 -10.96 -3.30
N PHE A 155 4.06 -11.45 -4.32
CA PHE A 155 4.86 -10.60 -5.20
C PHE A 155 4.03 -9.57 -5.94
N ALA A 156 2.89 -9.98 -6.50
CA ALA A 156 2.01 -9.08 -7.20
C ALA A 156 1.40 -8.04 -6.25
N GLU A 157 0.90 -8.45 -5.09
CA GLU A 157 0.32 -7.55 -4.10
C GLU A 157 1.37 -6.57 -3.53
N LEU A 158 2.62 -7.00 -3.33
CA LEU A 158 3.73 -6.10 -2.97
C LEU A 158 4.01 -5.06 -4.06
N PHE A 159 3.96 -5.47 -5.33
CA PHE A 159 4.14 -4.56 -6.46
C PHE A 159 3.04 -3.48 -6.50
N PHE A 160 1.78 -3.86 -6.23
CA PHE A 160 0.68 -2.89 -6.10
C PHE A 160 0.84 -1.98 -4.89
N MET A 161 1.26 -2.54 -3.74
CA MET A 161 1.55 -1.78 -2.53
C MET A 161 2.59 -0.69 -2.78
N LEU A 162 3.65 -0.97 -3.55
CA LEU A 162 4.68 0.03 -3.88
C LEU A 162 4.10 1.25 -4.60
N PHE A 163 3.20 1.08 -5.57
CA PHE A 163 2.54 2.20 -6.25
C PHE A 163 1.66 3.02 -5.31
N LEU A 164 0.93 2.34 -4.41
CA LEU A 164 0.10 3.02 -3.41
C LEU A 164 0.95 3.83 -2.43
N VAL A 165 2.03 3.24 -1.90
CA VAL A 165 2.98 3.93 -1.01
C VAL A 165 3.57 5.15 -1.71
N PHE A 166 4.03 4.99 -2.96
CA PHE A 166 4.62 6.08 -3.73
C PHE A 166 3.63 7.23 -3.97
N SER A 167 2.41 6.91 -4.39
CA SER A 167 1.39 7.93 -4.65
C SER A 167 0.99 8.67 -3.37
N GLN A 168 0.85 7.97 -2.24
CA GLN A 168 0.52 8.58 -0.96
C GLN A 168 1.67 9.44 -0.43
N LEU A 169 2.92 8.98 -0.59
CA LEU A 169 4.11 9.74 -0.22
C LEU A 169 4.20 11.06 -1.01
N ALA A 170 3.95 11.01 -2.32
CA ALA A 170 3.94 12.20 -3.17
C ALA A 170 2.89 13.23 -2.72
N ILE A 171 1.68 12.76 -2.38
CA ILE A 171 0.62 13.62 -1.84
C ILE A 171 1.06 14.26 -0.51
N LEU A 172 1.61 13.48 0.42
CA LEU A 172 2.06 13.98 1.73
C LEU A 172 3.14 15.06 1.57
N MET A 173 4.14 14.83 0.70
CA MET A 173 5.20 15.80 0.42
C MET A 173 4.64 17.11 -0.17
N LEU A 174 3.73 17.02 -1.14
CA LEU A 174 3.11 18.19 -1.77
C LEU A 174 2.25 18.99 -0.79
N VAL A 175 1.45 18.31 0.04
CA VAL A 175 0.63 18.96 1.08
C VAL A 175 1.53 19.65 2.10
N TYR A 176 2.60 18.96 2.54
CA TYR A 176 3.56 19.52 3.48
C TYR A 176 4.25 20.77 2.92
N ALA A 177 4.76 20.71 1.69
CA ALA A 177 5.39 21.86 1.01
C ALA A 177 4.41 23.05 0.87
N SER A 178 3.16 22.77 0.52
CA SER A 178 2.11 23.80 0.40
C SER A 178 1.81 24.47 1.73
N TYR A 179 1.72 23.68 2.81
CA TYR A 179 1.49 24.20 4.16
C TYR A 179 2.63 25.10 4.64
N HIS A 180 3.89 24.67 4.43
CA HIS A 180 5.06 25.44 4.80
C HIS A 180 5.07 26.81 4.09
N PHE A 181 4.81 26.81 2.78
CA PHE A 181 4.73 28.01 1.98
C PHE A 181 3.62 28.98 2.44
N LEU A 182 2.40 28.47 2.67
CA LEU A 182 1.29 29.30 3.13
C LEU A 182 1.62 29.95 4.48
N LYS A 183 2.28 29.21 5.37
CA LYS A 183 2.74 29.70 6.67
C LYS A 183 3.79 30.81 6.54
N GLU A 184 4.71 30.73 5.57
CA GLU A 184 5.70 31.79 5.33
C GLU A 184 5.08 33.06 4.76
N LYS A 185 4.06 32.95 3.88
CA LYS A 185 3.40 34.13 3.29
C LYS A 185 2.44 34.88 4.22
N ILE A 186 1.87 34.20 5.21
CA ILE A 186 0.94 34.80 6.18
C ILE A 186 1.68 35.49 7.34
N LYS A 187 2.98 35.24 7.49
CA LYS A 187 3.83 35.82 8.53
C LYS A 187 4.45 37.14 8.09
#